data_AF-A0A518GC55-F1
#
_entry.id   AF-A0A518GC55-F1
#
_cell.length_a   1.000
_cell.length_b   1.000
_cell.length_c   1.000
_cell.angle_alpha   90.00
_cell.angle_beta   90.00
_cell.angle_gamma   90.00
#
_symmetry.space_group_name_H-M   'P 1'
#
loop_
_entity.id
_entity.type
_entity.pdbx_description
1 polymer ?
#
loop_
_entity_poly.entity_id
_entity_poly.type
_entity_poly.pdbx_seq_one_letter_code
_entity_poly.pdbx_strand_id
1 'polypeptide(L)'
;MSPIWNAFRGLSSPGASQVSALAKLPKRTALIAALALASLCTPGCSVFQNGYSAMTRNGAWNDTVVGLRNRNLSSKAWHKRKQHFCREKYTKDFCNGFRAGFEAVATGSDGCTPAFPPSEYWGWQYQSADGQARSAAWFAGYPHGARAAEEDGVAFWNQVPMSAGMQAEYQNAGVLTHEGALYPIPDSSNSLGGNPLTIPMMDGSSMPLDSFNQMNAEEIAPQVNPLGSPLPFGGPVPLQP
;
A
#
# COMPACT_ATOMS: atom_id res chain seq x y z
N MET A 1 -3.02 -94.98 0.01
CA MET A 1 -3.64 -95.86 -1.00
C MET A 1 -4.88 -95.17 -1.52
N SER A 2 -4.75 -94.57 -2.72
CA SER A 2 -5.79 -94.35 -3.77
C SER A 2 -7.13 -93.67 -3.38
N PRO A 3 -7.98 -93.28 -4.34
CA PRO A 3 -8.04 -91.91 -4.83
C PRO A 3 -9.43 -91.27 -4.69
N ILE A 4 -9.49 -89.94 -4.68
CA ILE A 4 -10.76 -89.19 -4.67
C ILE A 4 -10.91 -88.45 -6.01
N TRP A 5 -11.84 -88.99 -6.80
CA TRP A 5 -12.89 -88.31 -7.57
C TRP A 5 -12.57 -87.14 -8.52
N ASN A 6 -12.87 -87.42 -9.80
CA ASN A 6 -13.65 -86.63 -10.76
C ASN A 6 -13.19 -85.21 -11.15
N ALA A 7 -12.74 -85.00 -12.39
CA ALA A 7 -13.53 -84.88 -13.63
C ALA A 7 -13.87 -83.41 -13.97
N PHE A 8 -12.98 -82.81 -14.75
CA PHE A 8 -13.24 -82.02 -15.96
C PHE A 8 -14.68 -81.51 -16.20
N ARG A 9 -14.91 -80.21 -15.97
CA ARG A 9 -15.46 -79.24 -16.95
C ARG A 9 -15.77 -77.90 -16.30
N GLY A 10 -15.21 -76.83 -16.86
CA GLY A 10 -15.60 -75.46 -16.51
C GLY A 10 -14.50 -74.43 -16.73
N LEU A 11 -13.95 -74.34 -17.95
CA LEU A 11 -13.23 -73.13 -18.35
C LEU A 11 -14.25 -72.00 -18.48
N SER A 12 -14.26 -71.09 -17.51
CA SER A 12 -14.80 -69.74 -17.64
C SER A 12 -13.76 -68.78 -17.06
N SER A 13 -13.15 -68.02 -17.96
CA SER A 13 -12.14 -67.00 -17.68
C SER A 13 -12.84 -65.71 -17.23
N PRO A 14 -12.48 -65.10 -16.08
CA PRO A 14 -12.81 -63.72 -15.81
C PRO A 14 -11.65 -62.80 -16.19
N GLY A 15 -11.92 -61.88 -17.12
CA GLY A 15 -11.39 -60.52 -17.01
C GLY A 15 -10.08 -60.21 -17.72
N ALA A 16 -10.04 -60.33 -19.05
CA ALA A 16 -9.11 -59.54 -19.86
C ALA A 16 -9.87 -58.36 -20.49
N SER A 17 -9.97 -57.23 -19.78
CA SER A 17 -10.42 -55.95 -20.36
C SER A 17 -10.00 -54.77 -19.49
N GLN A 18 -8.70 -54.45 -19.44
CA GLN A 18 -8.23 -53.09 -19.08
C GLN A 18 -6.84 -52.82 -19.69
N VAL A 19 -6.72 -52.90 -21.02
CA VAL A 19 -5.55 -52.34 -21.72
C VAL A 19 -5.98 -51.89 -23.11
N SER A 20 -6.70 -50.75 -23.17
CA SER A 20 -6.80 -49.89 -24.37
C SER A 20 -7.82 -48.77 -24.17
N ALA A 21 -7.61 -47.91 -23.16
CA ALA A 21 -8.33 -46.64 -23.04
C ALA A 21 -7.38 -45.44 -23.13
N LEU A 22 -6.32 -45.55 -23.93
CA LEU A 22 -5.33 -44.49 -24.16
C LEU A 22 -5.11 -44.26 -25.66
N ALA A 23 -6.18 -44.24 -26.45
CA ALA A 23 -6.10 -43.83 -27.84
C ALA A 23 -7.42 -43.20 -28.26
N LYS A 24 -7.53 -41.89 -28.03
CA LYS A 24 -8.31 -40.86 -28.75
C LYS A 24 -8.66 -39.69 -27.80
N LEU A 25 -7.65 -39.08 -27.19
CA LEU A 25 -7.85 -37.70 -26.71
C LEU A 25 -7.82 -36.76 -27.92
N PRO A 26 -8.81 -35.88 -28.11
CA PRO A 26 -8.79 -34.91 -29.19
C PRO A 26 -7.54 -34.04 -29.08
N LYS A 27 -6.91 -33.69 -30.22
CA LYS A 27 -5.64 -32.94 -30.29
C LYS A 27 -5.62 -31.68 -29.41
N ARG A 28 -6.79 -31.07 -29.17
CA ARG A 28 -6.98 -29.90 -28.28
C ARG A 28 -6.78 -30.24 -26.79
N THR A 29 -7.29 -31.39 -26.33
CA THR A 29 -7.10 -31.84 -24.94
C THR A 29 -5.67 -32.31 -24.66
N ALA A 30 -5.01 -32.91 -25.65
CA ALA A 30 -3.59 -33.25 -25.55
C ALA A 30 -2.71 -31.99 -25.47
N LEU A 31 -3.07 -30.92 -26.20
CA LEU A 31 -2.38 -29.62 -26.15
C LEU A 31 -2.56 -28.92 -24.79
N ILE A 32 -3.77 -28.92 -24.23
CA ILE A 32 -4.06 -28.34 -22.91
C ILE A 32 -3.35 -29.14 -21.80
N ALA A 33 -3.37 -30.47 -21.89
CA ALA A 33 -2.66 -31.33 -20.94
C ALA A 33 -1.14 -31.14 -21.04
N ALA A 34 -0.58 -30.99 -22.24
CA ALA A 34 0.85 -30.72 -22.44
C ALA A 34 1.26 -29.32 -21.92
N LEU A 35 0.42 -28.30 -22.12
CA LEU A 35 0.63 -26.96 -21.55
C LEU A 35 0.55 -26.96 -20.02
N ALA A 36 -0.38 -27.74 -19.44
CA ALA A 36 -0.50 -27.89 -18.00
C ALA A 36 0.62 -28.74 -17.37
N LEU A 37 1.16 -29.73 -18.10
CA LEU A 37 2.32 -30.50 -17.64
C LEU A 37 3.62 -29.70 -17.77
N ALA A 38 3.74 -28.86 -18.80
CA ALA A 38 4.90 -27.98 -19.00
C ALA A 38 4.98 -26.85 -17.95
N SER A 39 3.85 -26.43 -17.37
CA SER A 39 3.83 -25.43 -16.30
C SER A 39 4.24 -25.97 -14.93
N LEU A 40 4.23 -27.29 -14.73
CA LEU A 40 4.62 -27.94 -13.45
C LEU A 40 6.12 -28.26 -13.36
N CYS A 41 6.86 -28.25 -14.48
CA CYS A 41 8.26 -28.68 -14.54
C CYS A 41 9.28 -27.53 -14.67
N THR A 42 8.86 -26.27 -14.64
CA THR A 42 9.80 -25.14 -14.63
C THR A 42 10.13 -24.74 -13.19
N PRO A 43 11.42 -24.65 -12.80
CA PRO A 43 11.83 -23.98 -11.57
C PRO A 43 11.52 -22.48 -11.69
N GLY A 44 10.27 -22.11 -11.46
CA GLY A 44 9.71 -20.82 -11.87
C GLY A 44 8.90 -20.12 -10.79
N CYS A 45 9.02 -20.52 -9.51
CA CYS A 45 8.41 -19.79 -8.40
C CYS A 45 8.82 -18.31 -8.44
N SER A 46 10.03 -17.97 -8.88
CA SER A 46 10.48 -16.59 -9.05
C SER A 46 9.69 -15.79 -10.10
N VAL A 47 9.27 -16.39 -11.23
CA VAL A 47 8.47 -15.69 -12.25
C VAL A 47 7.03 -15.49 -11.78
N PHE A 48 6.44 -16.50 -11.13
CA PHE A 48 5.12 -16.37 -10.54
C PHE A 48 5.12 -15.38 -9.37
N GLN A 49 6.16 -15.40 -8.53
CA GLN A 49 6.31 -14.51 -7.39
C GLN A 49 6.65 -13.07 -7.82
N ASN A 50 7.43 -12.88 -8.88
CA ASN A 50 7.66 -11.55 -9.48
C ASN A 50 6.42 -11.02 -10.21
N GLY A 51 5.67 -11.87 -10.92
CA GLY A 51 4.40 -11.49 -11.54
C GLY A 51 3.31 -11.15 -10.51
N TYR A 52 3.20 -11.96 -9.45
CA TYR A 52 2.32 -11.69 -8.32
C TYR A 52 2.72 -10.42 -7.57
N SER A 53 4.03 -10.22 -7.34
CA SER A 53 4.56 -9.00 -6.73
C SER A 53 4.32 -7.76 -7.61
N ALA A 54 4.42 -7.90 -8.95
CA ALA A 54 4.12 -6.82 -9.88
C ALA A 54 2.61 -6.49 -9.94
N MET A 55 1.75 -7.50 -9.82
CA MET A 55 0.29 -7.30 -9.76
C MET A 55 -0.17 -6.72 -8.42
N THR A 56 0.43 -7.13 -7.32
CA THR A 56 0.13 -6.59 -5.97
C THR A 56 0.76 -5.22 -5.72
N ARG A 57 1.89 -4.91 -6.35
CA ARG A 57 2.46 -3.54 -6.43
C ARG A 57 1.81 -2.66 -7.50
N ASN A 58 0.76 -3.13 -8.17
CA ASN A 58 0.14 -2.36 -9.23
C ASN A 58 -0.65 -1.19 -8.63
N GLY A 59 -0.12 0.03 -8.77
CA GLY A 59 -0.69 1.25 -8.20
C GLY A 59 -2.17 1.46 -8.52
N ALA A 60 -2.63 1.02 -9.70
CA ALA A 60 -4.03 1.15 -10.10
C ALA A 60 -5.01 0.42 -9.17
N TRP A 61 -4.66 -0.77 -8.68
CA TRP A 61 -5.51 -1.49 -7.73
C TRP A 61 -5.51 -0.81 -6.35
N ASN A 62 -4.37 -0.29 -5.92
CA ASN A 62 -4.28 0.46 -4.68
C ASN A 62 -5.12 1.74 -4.75
N ASP A 63 -5.02 2.50 -5.84
CA ASP A 63 -5.75 3.76 -6.04
C ASP A 63 -7.25 3.55 -6.06
N THR A 64 -7.73 2.48 -6.70
CA THR A 64 -9.17 2.16 -6.72
C THR A 64 -9.69 1.78 -5.33
N VAL A 65 -8.92 0.98 -4.56
CA VAL A 65 -9.31 0.57 -3.20
C VAL A 65 -9.30 1.76 -2.24
N VAL A 66 -8.26 2.60 -2.29
CA VAL A 66 -8.18 3.83 -1.49
C VAL A 66 -9.31 4.80 -1.85
N GLY A 67 -9.57 5.01 -3.15
CA GLY A 67 -10.68 5.85 -3.61
C GLY A 67 -12.04 5.35 -3.12
N LEU A 68 -12.29 4.04 -3.17
CA LEU A 68 -13.53 3.44 -2.67
C LEU A 68 -13.67 3.61 -1.15
N ARG A 69 -12.58 3.41 -0.39
CA ARG A 69 -12.54 3.65 1.06
C ARG A 69 -12.92 5.11 1.36
N ASN A 70 -12.24 6.07 0.72
CA ASN A 70 -12.45 7.49 0.94
C ASN A 70 -13.88 7.91 0.61
N ARG A 71 -14.45 7.40 -0.48
CA ARG A 71 -15.84 7.65 -0.88
C ARG A 71 -16.87 7.11 0.11
N ASN A 72 -16.61 5.95 0.71
CA ASN A 72 -17.48 5.38 1.73
C ASN A 72 -17.39 6.14 3.06
N LEU A 73 -16.20 6.59 3.43
CA LEU A 73 -15.98 7.42 4.62
C LEU A 73 -16.64 8.79 4.47
N SER A 74 -16.46 9.45 3.32
CA SER A 74 -17.12 10.74 3.02
C SER A 74 -18.63 10.63 3.10
N SER A 75 -19.20 9.53 2.56
CA SER A 75 -20.63 9.23 2.68
C SER A 75 -21.08 9.05 4.13
N LYS A 76 -20.32 8.31 4.93
CA LYS A 76 -20.63 8.09 6.36
C LYS A 76 -20.56 9.40 7.14
N ALA A 77 -19.50 10.20 6.94
CA ALA A 77 -19.32 11.50 7.56
C ALA A 77 -20.46 12.46 7.22
N TRP A 78 -20.89 12.48 5.96
CA TRP A 78 -22.06 13.25 5.53
C TRP A 78 -23.33 12.82 6.27
N HIS A 79 -23.62 11.51 6.33
CA HIS A 79 -24.82 11.02 6.99
C HIS A 79 -24.89 11.35 8.49
N LYS A 80 -23.75 11.41 9.17
CA LYS A 80 -23.66 11.84 10.57
C LYS A 80 -24.00 13.32 10.74
N ARG A 81 -23.60 14.17 9.79
CA ARG A 81 -23.63 15.64 9.92
C ARG A 81 -24.73 16.33 9.12
N LYS A 82 -25.40 15.63 8.18
CA LYS A 82 -26.42 16.19 7.26
C LYS A 82 -27.58 16.88 7.98
N GLN A 83 -27.89 16.49 9.21
CA GLN A 83 -28.97 17.09 9.99
C GLN A 83 -28.71 18.57 10.31
N HIS A 84 -27.44 18.98 10.42
CA HIS A 84 -27.06 20.37 10.67
C HIS A 84 -27.24 21.27 9.43
N PHE A 85 -27.35 20.68 8.24
CA PHE A 85 -27.42 21.38 6.96
C PHE A 85 -28.82 21.30 6.32
N CYS A 86 -29.86 21.03 7.11
CA CYS A 86 -31.24 20.86 6.63
C CYS A 86 -31.88 22.14 6.06
N ARG A 87 -31.29 23.30 6.35
CA ARG A 87 -31.76 24.62 5.90
C ARG A 87 -31.13 25.09 4.58
N GLU A 88 -30.15 24.36 4.05
CA GLU A 88 -29.48 24.72 2.82
C GLU A 88 -30.41 24.48 1.61
N LYS A 89 -30.54 25.44 0.70
CA LYS A 89 -31.45 25.31 -0.45
C LYS A 89 -30.95 24.22 -1.42
N TYR A 90 -29.64 24.16 -1.65
CA TYR A 90 -29.00 23.22 -2.58
C TYR A 90 -28.21 22.14 -1.82
N THR A 91 -28.91 21.37 -0.98
CA THR A 91 -28.32 20.30 -0.15
C THR A 91 -27.50 19.28 -0.95
N LYS A 92 -27.89 18.99 -2.20
CA LYS A 92 -27.18 18.05 -3.06
C LYS A 92 -25.80 18.57 -3.47
N ASP A 93 -25.73 19.82 -3.93
CA ASP A 93 -24.48 20.45 -4.36
C ASP A 93 -23.56 20.71 -3.16
N PHE A 94 -24.14 21.09 -2.02
CA PHE A 94 -23.44 21.17 -0.74
C PHE A 94 -22.84 19.82 -0.33
N CYS A 95 -23.62 18.73 -0.42
CA CYS A 95 -23.16 17.37 -0.13
C CYS A 95 -22.00 16.97 -1.06
N ASN A 96 -22.09 17.31 -2.35
CA ASN A 96 -21.01 17.04 -3.30
C ASN A 96 -19.73 17.79 -2.92
N GLY A 97 -19.83 19.06 -2.53
CA GLY A 97 -18.71 19.85 -2.01
C GLY A 97 -18.11 19.26 -0.75
N PHE A 98 -18.96 18.91 0.22
CA PHE A 98 -18.55 18.25 1.46
C PHE A 98 -17.79 16.96 1.20
N ARG A 99 -18.27 16.11 0.29
CA ARG A 99 -17.60 14.85 -0.02
C ARG A 99 -16.26 15.08 -0.73
N ALA A 100 -16.20 16.06 -1.64
CA ALA A 100 -14.96 16.43 -2.32
C ALA A 100 -13.89 16.94 -1.35
N GLY A 101 -14.25 17.81 -0.40
CA GLY A 101 -13.32 18.29 0.63
C GLY A 101 -12.85 17.17 1.56
N PHE A 102 -13.76 16.27 1.96
CA PHE A 102 -13.40 15.11 2.77
C PHE A 102 -12.42 14.18 2.03
N GLU A 103 -12.71 13.88 0.76
CA GLU A 103 -11.88 13.00 -0.07
C GLU A 103 -10.51 13.62 -0.37
N ALA A 104 -10.40 14.94 -0.49
CA ALA A 104 -9.13 15.65 -0.66
C ALA A 104 -8.22 15.46 0.56
N VAL A 105 -8.72 15.75 1.76
CA VAL A 105 -7.96 15.53 3.02
C VAL A 105 -7.64 14.04 3.21
N ALA A 106 -8.60 13.15 2.91
CA ALA A 106 -8.39 11.71 2.96
C ALA A 106 -7.44 11.19 1.87
N THR A 107 -7.00 12.01 0.92
CA THR A 107 -5.97 11.68 -0.07
C THR A 107 -4.61 12.29 0.32
N GLY A 108 -4.58 13.17 1.32
CA GLY A 108 -3.38 13.85 1.81
C GLY A 108 -3.24 15.30 1.33
N SER A 109 -4.30 15.93 0.80
CA SER A 109 -4.33 17.37 0.58
C SER A 109 -4.51 18.13 1.90
N ASP A 110 -4.06 19.37 1.90
CA ASP A 110 -4.23 20.39 2.93
C ASP A 110 -5.69 20.81 3.21
N GLY A 111 -6.67 20.30 2.46
CA GLY A 111 -8.07 20.66 2.64
C GLY A 111 -8.41 22.08 2.18
N CYS A 112 -7.52 22.74 1.44
CA CYS A 112 -7.77 24.04 0.84
C CYS A 112 -8.82 23.93 -0.27
N THR A 113 -9.79 24.84 -0.26
CA THR A 113 -10.83 24.90 -1.30
C THR A 113 -10.18 25.14 -2.67
N PRO A 114 -10.47 24.33 -3.69
CA PRO A 114 -9.89 24.50 -5.01
C PRO A 114 -10.36 25.81 -5.66
N ALA A 115 -9.57 26.36 -6.57
CA ALA A 115 -9.91 27.60 -7.26
C ALA A 115 -11.15 27.49 -8.15
N PHE A 116 -11.42 26.29 -8.68
CA PHE A 116 -12.54 26.02 -9.56
C PHE A 116 -13.35 24.82 -9.05
N PRO A 117 -14.69 24.83 -9.21
CA PRO A 117 -15.50 23.67 -8.92
C PRO A 117 -15.20 22.57 -9.96
N PRO A 118 -15.62 21.33 -9.74
CA PRO A 118 -15.36 20.25 -10.69
C PRO A 118 -16.15 20.47 -11.99
N SER A 119 -15.72 19.82 -13.07
CA SER A 119 -16.16 20.11 -14.44
C SER A 119 -17.67 20.01 -14.68
N GLU A 120 -18.39 19.28 -13.83
CA GLU A 120 -19.85 19.17 -13.88
C GLU A 120 -20.54 20.53 -13.69
N TYR A 121 -19.89 21.47 -12.99
CA TYR A 121 -20.40 22.82 -12.72
C TYR A 121 -20.00 23.84 -13.80
N TRP A 122 -19.26 23.45 -14.83
CA TRP A 122 -18.80 24.37 -15.88
C TRP A 122 -19.77 24.49 -17.05
N GLY A 123 -20.77 23.61 -17.12
CA GLY A 123 -21.77 23.60 -18.19
C GLY A 123 -22.66 24.86 -18.21
N TRP A 124 -23.28 25.11 -19.36
CA TRP A 124 -24.18 26.27 -19.58
C TRP A 124 -25.30 26.41 -18.53
N GLN A 125 -25.75 25.30 -17.93
CA GLN A 125 -26.78 25.27 -16.89
C GLN A 125 -26.37 26.06 -15.64
N TYR A 126 -25.07 26.16 -15.38
CA TYR A 126 -24.51 26.87 -14.23
C TYR A 126 -24.24 28.35 -14.51
N GLN A 127 -24.46 28.84 -15.73
CA GLN A 127 -24.35 30.26 -16.10
C GLN A 127 -25.62 31.07 -15.77
N SER A 128 -26.54 30.48 -15.02
CA SER A 128 -27.75 31.13 -14.51
C SER A 128 -27.60 31.52 -13.04
N ALA A 129 -28.47 32.39 -12.50
CA ALA A 129 -28.43 32.76 -11.08
C ALA A 129 -28.61 31.56 -10.14
N ASP A 130 -29.50 30.62 -10.48
CA ASP A 130 -29.68 29.36 -9.72
C ASP A 130 -28.43 28.48 -9.82
N GLY A 131 -27.85 28.39 -11.01
CA GLY A 131 -26.60 27.68 -11.29
C GLY A 131 -25.42 28.18 -10.47
N GLN A 132 -25.19 29.50 -10.46
CA GLN A 132 -24.14 30.12 -9.65
C GLN A 132 -24.35 29.87 -8.16
N ALA A 133 -25.61 29.87 -7.70
CA ALA A 133 -25.93 29.56 -6.31
C ALA A 133 -25.64 28.09 -5.93
N ARG A 134 -25.78 27.14 -6.87
CA ARG A 134 -25.37 25.74 -6.67
C ARG A 134 -23.86 25.59 -6.58
N SER A 135 -23.12 26.27 -7.45
CA SER A 135 -21.65 26.31 -7.40
C SER A 135 -21.18 26.93 -6.08
N ALA A 136 -21.83 28.00 -5.62
CA ALA A 136 -21.57 28.60 -4.32
C ALA A 136 -21.86 27.64 -3.16
N ALA A 137 -22.96 26.87 -3.22
CA ALA A 137 -23.28 25.86 -2.22
C ALA A 137 -22.25 24.72 -2.19
N TRP A 138 -21.72 24.31 -3.36
CA TRP A 138 -20.62 23.36 -3.45
C TRP A 138 -19.36 23.88 -2.73
N PHE A 139 -18.97 25.14 -3.01
CA PHE A 139 -17.84 25.78 -2.33
C PHE A 139 -18.05 25.94 -0.82
N ALA A 140 -19.28 26.21 -0.39
CA ALA A 140 -19.62 26.28 1.03
C ALA A 140 -19.48 24.92 1.72
N GLY A 141 -19.84 23.83 1.03
CA GLY A 141 -19.74 22.47 1.58
C GLY A 141 -18.29 21.97 1.73
N TYR A 142 -17.39 22.38 0.84
CA TYR A 142 -15.99 21.90 0.80
C TYR A 142 -15.23 22.02 2.13
N PRO A 143 -15.12 23.21 2.76
CA PRO A 143 -14.38 23.35 4.02
C PRO A 143 -15.02 22.58 5.18
N HIS A 144 -16.35 22.39 5.18
CA HIS A 144 -17.03 21.54 6.16
C HIS A 144 -16.65 20.06 6.00
N GLY A 145 -16.45 19.61 4.77
CA GLY A 145 -15.96 18.28 4.45
C GLY A 145 -14.51 18.05 4.89
N ALA A 146 -13.64 19.02 4.57
CA ALA A 146 -12.23 18.99 4.96
C ALA A 146 -12.08 18.94 6.48
N ARG A 147 -12.76 19.83 7.21
CA ARG A 147 -12.77 19.82 8.68
C ARG A 147 -13.29 18.51 9.27
N ALA A 148 -14.35 17.94 8.69
CA ALA A 148 -14.87 16.66 9.14
C ALA A 148 -13.87 15.51 8.96
N ALA A 149 -13.03 15.57 7.93
CA ALA A 149 -11.96 14.60 7.71
C ALA A 149 -10.81 14.76 8.73
N GLU A 150 -10.46 16.00 9.09
CA GLU A 150 -9.49 16.28 10.16
C GLU A 150 -9.99 15.77 11.52
N GLU A 151 -11.25 16.05 11.85
CA GLU A 151 -11.90 15.56 13.08
C GLU A 151 -11.96 14.02 13.14
N ASP A 152 -12.24 13.38 12.00
CA ASP A 152 -12.29 11.93 11.89
C ASP A 152 -10.86 11.31 11.83
N GLY A 153 -9.80 12.12 11.74
CA GLY A 153 -8.39 11.69 11.71
C GLY A 153 -7.98 10.95 10.44
N VAL A 154 -8.74 11.06 9.34
CA VAL A 154 -8.49 10.28 8.12
C VAL A 154 -7.23 10.75 7.37
N ALA A 155 -6.77 11.98 7.60
CA ALA A 155 -5.52 12.51 7.05
C ALA A 155 -4.31 11.65 7.45
N PHE A 156 -4.31 11.12 8.67
CA PHE A 156 -3.21 10.30 9.20
C PHE A 156 -3.15 8.91 8.57
N TRP A 157 -4.23 8.45 7.92
CA TRP A 157 -4.33 7.07 7.44
C TRP A 157 -3.56 6.81 6.14
N ASN A 158 -3.13 7.85 5.44
CA ASN A 158 -2.30 7.76 4.24
C ASN A 158 -0.80 7.90 4.53
N GLN A 159 -0.42 8.19 5.77
CA GLN A 159 0.98 8.38 6.12
C GLN A 159 1.64 7.00 6.29
N VAL A 160 2.68 6.72 5.51
CA VAL A 160 3.43 5.45 5.59
C VAL A 160 4.50 5.52 6.70
N PRO A 161 4.39 4.71 7.77
CA PRO A 161 5.33 4.77 8.89
C PRO A 161 6.76 4.46 8.45
N MET A 162 7.69 5.29 8.90
CA MET A 162 9.14 5.09 8.72
C MET A 162 9.71 4.28 9.89
N SER A 163 10.75 3.49 9.65
CA SER A 163 11.47 2.82 10.73
C SER A 163 12.23 3.82 11.60
N ALA A 164 12.37 3.53 12.91
CA ALA A 164 13.01 4.45 13.86
C ALA A 164 14.45 4.81 13.48
N GLY A 165 15.23 3.85 12.97
CA GLY A 165 16.61 4.08 12.54
C GLY A 165 16.70 5.03 11.34
N MET A 166 15.84 4.85 10.34
CA MET A 166 15.77 5.77 9.20
C MET A 166 15.27 7.15 9.65
N GLN A 167 14.24 7.20 10.50
CA GLN A 167 13.71 8.47 10.98
C GLN A 167 14.79 9.28 11.72
N ALA A 168 15.61 8.64 12.55
CA ALA A 168 16.73 9.28 13.26
C ALA A 168 17.81 9.81 12.30
N GLU A 169 18.14 9.04 11.26
CA GLU A 169 19.11 9.47 10.24
C GLU A 169 18.61 10.68 9.43
N TYR A 170 17.35 10.65 9.00
CA TYR A 170 16.73 11.76 8.27
C TYR A 170 16.54 13.01 9.14
N GLN A 171 16.33 12.84 10.45
CA GLN A 171 16.32 13.94 11.42
C GLN A 171 17.72 14.54 11.60
N ASN A 172 18.75 13.70 11.75
CA ASN A 172 20.14 14.15 11.86
C ASN A 172 20.62 14.87 10.57
N ALA A 173 20.17 14.40 9.41
CA ALA A 173 20.43 15.04 8.12
C ALA A 173 19.65 16.35 7.90
N GLY A 174 18.76 16.74 8.82
CA GLY A 174 17.96 17.97 8.71
C GLY A 174 16.90 17.95 7.59
N VAL A 175 16.58 16.76 7.05
CA VAL A 175 15.66 16.60 5.91
C VAL A 175 14.20 16.52 6.37
N LEU A 176 13.94 16.04 7.59
CA LEU A 176 12.60 16.01 8.16
C LEU A 176 12.36 17.29 8.99
N THR A 177 11.57 18.21 8.45
CA THR A 177 11.03 19.34 9.20
C THR A 177 9.80 18.90 10.00
N HIS A 178 9.69 19.40 11.22
CA HIS A 178 8.84 18.91 12.32
C HIS A 178 7.31 18.90 12.08
N GLU A 179 6.81 19.38 10.93
CA GLU A 179 5.40 19.72 10.76
C GLU A 179 4.53 18.60 10.15
N GLY A 180 5.13 17.59 9.49
CA GLY A 180 4.36 16.55 8.79
C GLY A 180 4.79 15.11 9.03
N ALA A 181 5.86 14.88 9.78
CA ALA A 181 6.53 13.57 9.85
C ALA A 181 6.64 12.96 11.27
N LEU A 182 6.04 13.59 12.27
CA LEU A 182 6.03 13.04 13.62
C LEU A 182 4.92 12.00 13.76
N TYR A 183 5.27 10.74 13.50
CA TYR A 183 4.59 9.67 14.21
C TYR A 183 4.82 9.85 15.71
N PRO A 184 3.78 9.77 16.56
CA PRO A 184 4.00 9.47 17.96
C PRO A 184 4.66 8.10 18.01
N ILE A 185 5.98 8.07 18.16
CA ILE A 185 6.71 6.86 18.53
C ILE A 185 6.12 6.47 19.88
N PRO A 186 5.54 5.27 20.06
CA PRO A 186 5.16 4.82 21.38
C PRO A 186 6.44 4.80 22.23
N ASP A 187 6.44 5.64 23.28
CA ASP A 187 7.52 5.74 24.23
C ASP A 187 7.85 4.33 24.75
N SER A 188 9.01 3.80 24.33
CA SER A 188 9.52 2.50 24.81
C SER A 188 9.83 2.54 26.32
N SER A 189 9.81 3.73 26.92
CA SER A 189 9.96 3.96 28.36
C SER A 189 8.75 3.53 29.19
N ASN A 190 7.58 3.32 28.57
CA ASN A 190 6.36 2.84 29.26
C ASN A 190 6.01 1.37 28.97
N SER A 191 6.94 0.59 28.40
CA SER A 191 6.85 -0.86 28.39
C SER A 191 7.05 -1.40 29.81
N LEU A 192 5.94 -1.75 30.46
CA LEU A 192 5.90 -2.60 31.64
C LEU A 192 6.67 -3.91 31.35
N GLY A 193 7.89 -4.02 31.86
CA GLY A 193 8.70 -5.25 31.87
C GLY A 193 9.82 -5.25 30.83
N GLY A 194 11.02 -4.89 31.27
CA GLY A 194 12.21 -4.82 30.44
C GLY A 194 12.74 -6.19 30.06
N ASN A 195 12.54 -6.57 28.80
CA ASN A 195 13.35 -7.59 28.16
C ASN A 195 14.00 -6.99 26.90
N PRO A 196 15.34 -6.89 26.85
CA PRO A 196 16.03 -6.39 25.67
C PRO A 196 15.74 -7.31 24.47
N LEU A 197 15.53 -6.70 23.30
CA LEU A 197 15.40 -7.42 22.03
C LEU A 197 16.71 -8.16 21.74
N THR A 198 16.70 -9.48 21.89
CA THR A 198 17.84 -10.34 21.58
C THR A 198 17.64 -11.03 20.24
N ILE A 199 18.69 -11.10 19.44
CA ILE A 199 18.73 -11.90 18.20
C ILE A 199 19.12 -13.34 18.58
N PRO A 200 18.33 -14.36 18.24
CA PRO A 200 18.70 -15.76 18.46
C PRO A 200 19.78 -16.19 17.46
N MET A 201 20.89 -16.74 17.97
CA MET A 201 21.96 -17.33 17.18
C MET A 201 21.74 -18.83 16.98
N MET A 202 22.34 -19.42 15.94
CA MET A 202 22.15 -20.83 15.56
C MET A 202 22.65 -21.84 16.60
N ASP A 203 23.49 -21.42 17.54
CA ASP A 203 24.01 -22.22 18.66
C ASP A 203 23.08 -22.20 19.89
N GLY A 204 21.94 -21.49 19.83
CA GLY A 204 21.01 -21.31 20.94
C GLY A 204 21.35 -20.16 21.88
N SER A 205 22.42 -19.41 21.61
CA SER A 205 22.78 -18.20 22.35
C SER A 205 21.99 -16.98 21.85
N SER A 206 21.72 -16.01 22.72
CA SER A 206 20.98 -14.79 22.37
C SER A 206 21.87 -13.56 22.51
N MET A 207 22.10 -12.81 21.43
CA MET A 207 22.94 -11.60 21.44
C MET A 207 22.07 -10.34 21.60
N PRO A 208 22.47 -9.37 22.47
CA PRO A 208 21.83 -8.06 22.54
C PRO A 208 22.06 -7.27 21.24
N LEU A 209 21.01 -6.62 20.72
CA LEU A 209 21.08 -5.87 19.46
C LEU A 209 22.19 -4.78 19.46
N ASP A 210 22.49 -4.20 20.62
CA ASP A 210 23.49 -3.14 20.76
C ASP A 210 24.93 -3.62 20.48
N SER A 211 25.22 -4.91 20.68
CA SER A 211 26.56 -5.47 20.45
C SER A 211 26.87 -5.65 18.96
N PHE A 212 25.84 -5.76 18.10
CA PHE A 212 26.03 -5.94 16.66
C PHE A 212 26.49 -4.64 15.97
N ASN A 213 26.02 -3.49 16.46
CA ASN A 213 26.42 -2.19 15.92
C ASN A 213 27.87 -1.82 16.24
N GLN A 214 28.45 -2.38 17.31
CA GLN A 214 29.81 -2.06 17.72
C GLN A 214 30.87 -2.83 16.91
N MET A 215 30.55 -4.00 16.35
CA MET A 215 31.49 -4.81 15.57
C MET A 215 31.66 -4.32 14.12
N ASN A 216 30.70 -3.57 13.57
CA ASN A 216 30.79 -3.04 12.19
C ASN A 216 31.39 -1.62 12.11
N ALA A 217 31.70 -0.98 13.24
CA ALA A 217 32.24 0.37 13.27
C ALA A 217 33.77 0.44 13.12
N GLU A 218 34.48 -0.70 13.09
CA GLU A 218 35.95 -0.74 13.09
C GLU A 218 36.59 -1.24 11.78
N GLU A 219 35.81 -1.41 10.71
CA GLU A 219 36.32 -1.80 9.39
C GLU A 219 35.61 -1.05 8.26
N ILE A 220 35.80 0.28 8.19
CA ILE A 220 35.98 1.07 6.95
C ILE A 220 36.63 2.38 7.39
N ALA A 221 37.96 2.40 7.45
CA ALA A 221 38.71 3.65 7.42
C ALA A 221 38.82 4.12 5.96
N PRO A 222 38.45 5.35 5.60
CA PRO A 222 38.81 5.90 4.30
C PRO A 222 40.33 6.09 4.24
N GLN A 223 40.99 5.42 3.30
CA GLN A 223 42.39 5.64 2.97
C GLN A 223 42.60 7.11 2.58
N VAL A 224 43.42 7.79 3.37
CA VAL A 224 43.78 9.20 3.20
C VAL A 224 44.91 9.29 2.17
N ASN A 225 44.65 9.85 0.98
CA ASN A 225 45.72 10.30 0.09
C ASN A 225 46.26 11.64 0.60
N PRO A 226 47.58 11.81 0.82
CA PRO A 226 48.13 13.09 1.24
C PRO A 226 48.50 13.97 0.03
N LEU A 227 48.53 15.27 0.31
CA LEU A 227 49.22 16.35 -0.42
C LEU A 227 48.48 17.06 -1.58
N GLY A 228 47.85 18.17 -1.21
CA GLY A 228 47.53 19.30 -2.09
C GLY A 228 47.16 20.51 -1.23
N SER A 229 48.13 21.39 -0.97
CA SER A 229 48.05 22.54 -0.07
C SER A 229 46.90 23.52 -0.37
N PRO A 230 46.30 24.18 0.65
CA PRO A 230 45.33 25.25 0.43
C PRO A 230 46.04 26.59 0.19
N LEU A 231 45.68 27.28 -0.90
CA LEU A 231 46.01 28.70 -1.12
C LEU A 231 45.00 29.61 -0.38
N PRO A 232 45.42 30.83 0.02
CA PRO A 232 44.72 31.61 1.03
C PRO A 232 43.61 32.51 0.47
N PHE A 233 42.54 32.61 1.26
CA PHE A 233 41.63 33.76 1.47
C PHE A 233 41.69 34.93 0.47
N GLY A 234 40.68 35.02 -0.39
CA GLY A 234 40.23 36.27 -1.01
C GLY A 234 38.90 36.69 -0.39
N GLY A 235 38.91 37.76 0.41
CA GLY A 235 37.73 38.31 1.08
C GLY A 235 36.70 38.97 0.14
N PRO A 236 35.52 39.34 0.67
CA PRO A 236 34.47 39.98 -0.10
C PRO A 236 34.84 41.43 -0.43
N VAL A 237 34.68 41.82 -1.70
CA VAL A 237 34.70 43.22 -2.13
C VAL A 237 33.29 43.79 -1.94
N PRO A 238 33.07 44.81 -1.09
CA PRO A 238 31.87 45.61 -1.12
C PRO A 238 32.12 46.83 -2.01
N LEU A 239 31.18 47.18 -2.89
CA LEU A 239 30.99 48.56 -3.31
C LEU A 239 29.52 48.75 -3.70
N GLN A 240 28.79 49.43 -2.81
CA GLN A 240 27.69 50.35 -3.16
C GLN A 240 28.29 51.69 -3.61
N PRO A 241 27.52 52.65 -4.15
CA PRO A 241 26.11 52.62 -4.57
C PRO A 241 25.90 52.70 -6.10
#